data_AF-A0A3D9BQV6-F1
#
_entry.id   AF-A0A3D9BQV6-F1
#
_cell.length_a   1.000
_cell.length_b   1.000
_cell.length_c   1.000
_cell.angle_alpha   90.00
_cell.angle_beta   90.00
_cell.angle_gamma   90.00
#
_symmetry.space_group_name_H-M   'P 1'
#
loop_
_entity.id
_entity.type
_entity.pdbx_description
1 polymer ?
#
loop_
_entity_poly.entity_id
_entity_poly.type
_entity_poly.pdbx_seq_one_letter_code
_entity_poly.pdbx_strand_id
1 'polypeptide(L)' 'MKLFKKDLEKFKQSLNDKIISYPTVNSDNKLRFALLGKKQVKVYFDIQIDSVEVLLFLPSKGNPDNLERMLNK' A
#
# COMPACT_ATOMS: atom_id res chain seq x y z
N MET A 1 0.30 13.52 -7.02
CA MET A 1 1.53 13.10 -6.34
C MET A 1 1.61 13.54 -4.88
N LYS A 2 1.32 14.81 -4.51
CA LYS A 2 1.44 15.24 -3.10
C LYS A 2 0.58 14.43 -2.12
N LEU A 3 -0.64 14.07 -2.51
CA LEU A 3 -1.56 13.28 -1.68
C LEU A 3 -1.05 11.84 -1.50
N PHE A 4 -0.67 11.18 -2.59
CA PHE A 4 -0.17 9.81 -2.56
C PHE A 4 1.15 9.69 -1.77
N LYS A 5 2.04 10.68 -1.89
CA LYS A 5 3.26 10.75 -1.09
C LYS A 5 2.97 10.81 0.42
N LYS A 6 1.98 11.61 0.85
CA LYS A 6 1.55 11.64 2.26
C LYS A 6 0.98 10.30 2.73
N ASP A 7 0.18 9.64 1.91
CA ASP A 7 -0.34 8.30 2.23
C ASP A 7 0.79 7.26 2.33
N LEU A 8 1.80 7.35 1.46
CA LEU A 8 2.96 6.46 1.51
C LEU A 8 3.80 6.67 2.78
N GLU A 9 4.01 7.91 3.21
CA GLU A 9 4.70 8.19 4.48
C GLU A 9 3.90 7.69 5.69
N LYS A 10 2.57 7.86 5.68
CA LYS A 10 1.71 7.28 6.72
C LYS A 10 1.79 5.75 6.73
N PHE A 11 1.80 5.13 5.56
CA PHE A 11 1.95 3.68 5.41
C PHE A 11 3.28 3.18 6.00
N LYS A 12 4.40 3.85 5.69
CA LYS A 12 5.71 3.53 6.29
C LYS A 12 5.69 3.70 7.81
N GLN A 13 5.11 4.79 8.30
CA GLN A 13 5.01 5.03 9.74
C GLN A 13 4.22 3.91 10.43
N SER A 14 3.07 3.52 9.87
CA SER A 14 2.26 2.43 10.45
C SER A 14 2.94 1.07 10.42
N LEU A 15 3.85 0.82 9.46
CA LEU A 15 4.68 -0.39 9.46
C LEU A 15 5.71 -0.34 10.60
N ASN A 16 6.37 0.80 10.81
CA ASN A 16 7.32 1.00 11.90
C ASN A 16 6.66 0.89 13.28
N ASP A 17 5.49 1.50 13.44
CA ASP A 17 4.77 1.50 14.72
C ASP A 17 4.20 0.12 15.06
N LYS A 18 4.07 -0.79 14.09
CA LYS A 18 3.48 -2.14 14.23
C LYS A 18 2.06 -2.15 14.82
N ILE A 19 1.34 -1.02 14.74
CA ILE A 19 -0.02 -0.86 15.30
C ILE A 19 -1.08 -1.50 14.38
N ILE A 20 -0.86 -1.46 13.06
CA ILE A 20 -1.84 -1.92 12.07
C ILE A 20 -1.51 -3.34 11.63
N SER A 21 -2.47 -4.25 11.79
CA SER A 21 -2.41 -5.56 11.14
C SER A 21 -2.91 -5.45 9.71
N TYR A 22 -2.02 -5.70 8.75
CA TYR A 22 -2.38 -5.69 7.33
C TYR A 22 -2.93 -7.05 6.89
N PRO A 23 -4.00 -7.06 6.07
CA PRO A 23 -4.60 -8.28 5.57
C PRO A 23 -3.61 -9.07 4.71
N THR A 24 -3.65 -10.39 4.86
CA THR A 24 -2.93 -11.32 3.99
C THR A 24 -3.77 -11.63 2.75
N VAL A 25 -3.09 -11.95 1.65
CA VAL A 25 -3.77 -12.32 0.38
C VAL A 25 -4.37 -13.73 0.48
N ASN A 26 -3.76 -14.59 1.29
CA ASN A 26 -4.13 -15.98 1.49
C ASN A 26 -3.64 -16.45 2.87
N SER A 27 -4.26 -17.49 3.40
CA SER A 27 -4.06 -17.99 4.78
C SER A 27 -2.64 -18.49 5.07
N ASP A 28 -1.93 -18.99 4.07
CA ASP A 28 -0.58 -19.56 4.21
C ASP A 28 0.56 -18.62 3.83
N ASN A 29 0.26 -17.38 3.44
CA ASN A 29 1.24 -16.50 2.82
C ASN A 29 1.57 -15.28 3.68
N LYS A 30 2.88 -15.01 3.77
CA LYS A 30 3.45 -13.77 4.32
C LYS A 30 3.07 -12.52 3.49
N LEU A 31 2.57 -12.73 2.27
CA LEU A 31 2.13 -11.69 1.36
C LEU A 31 0.94 -10.92 1.92
N ARG A 32 1.19 -9.65 2.24
CA ARG A 32 0.21 -8.69 2.74
C ARG A 32 -0.12 -7.65 1.69
N PHE A 33 -1.21 -6.93 1.91
CA PHE A 33 -1.52 -5.78 1.09
C PHE A 33 -2.07 -4.59 1.87
N ALA A 34 -1.86 -3.40 1.32
CA ALA A 34 -2.43 -2.14 1.78
C ALA A 34 -3.15 -1.44 0.63
N LEU A 35 -4.17 -0.65 0.96
CA LEU A 35 -4.89 0.19 0.00
C LEU A 35 -4.53 1.65 0.25
N LEU A 36 -3.82 2.26 -0.68
CA LEU A 36 -3.35 3.65 -0.60
C LEU A 36 -4.08 4.55 -1.59
N GLY A 37 -4.00 5.86 -1.37
CA GLY A 37 -4.48 6.84 -2.34
C GLY A 37 -5.98 6.76 -2.51
N LYS A 38 -6.74 6.77 -1.40
CA LYS A 38 -8.21 6.53 -1.41
C LYS A 38 -8.61 5.20 -2.07
N LYS A 39 -7.86 4.13 -1.77
CA LYS A 39 -8.08 2.77 -2.29
C LYS A 39 -7.91 2.62 -3.81
N GLN A 40 -7.25 3.58 -4.47
CA GLN A 40 -6.98 3.53 -5.91
C GLN A 40 -5.75 2.67 -6.24
N VAL A 41 -4.84 2.48 -5.28
CA VAL A 41 -3.65 1.64 -5.44
C VAL A 41 -3.63 0.57 -4.36
N LYS A 42 -3.50 -0.68 -4.78
CA LYS A 42 -3.19 -1.79 -3.89
C LYS A 42 -1.69 -2.03 -3.91
N VAL A 43 -1.07 -1.98 -2.74
CA VAL A 43 0.36 -2.23 -2.54
C VAL A 43 0.51 -3.60 -1.92
N TYR A 44 1.24 -4.49 -2.58
CA TYR A 44 1.59 -5.81 -2.06
C TYR A 44 3.00 -5.77 -1.49
N PHE A 45 3.19 -6.36 -0.33
CA PHE A 45 4.46 -6.34 0.38
C PHE A 45 4.61 -7.55 1.29
N ASP A 46 5.85 -7.86 1.64
CA ASP A 46 6.22 -8.85 2.64
C ASP A 46 6.90 -8.15 3.83
N ILE A 47 6.65 -8.64 5.03
CA ILE A 47 7.30 -8.18 6.27
C ILE A 47 8.33 -9.23 6.65
N GLN A 48 9.60 -8.88 6.51
CA GLN A 48 10.74 -9.66 6.97
C GLN A 48 11.10 -9.25 8.41
N ILE A 49 12.13 -9.88 8.98
CA ILE A 49 12.54 -9.62 10.37
C ILE A 49 13.00 -8.16 10.53
N ASP A 50 13.82 -7.68 9.59
CA ASP A 50 14.48 -6.38 9.68
C ASP A 50 14.01 -5.37 8.62
N SER A 51 13.10 -5.78 7.73
CA SER A 51 12.71 -4.97 6.57
C SER A 51 11.27 -5.24 6.13
N VAL A 52 10.75 -4.29 5.34
CA VAL A 52 9.52 -4.48 4.58
C VAL A 52 9.86 -4.35 3.11
N GLU A 53 9.57 -5.39 2.35
CA GLU A 53 9.82 -5.43 0.92
C GLU A 53 8.53 -5.15 0.16
N VAL A 54 8.50 -4.05 -0.59
CA VAL A 54 7.35 -3.73 -1.46
C VAL A 54 7.54 -4.44 -2.80
N LEU A 55 6.63 -5.36 -3.10
CA LEU A 55 6.74 -6.26 -4.25
C LEU A 55 6.04 -5.69 -5.48
N LEU A 56 4.86 -5.07 -5.30
CA LEU A 56 4.03 -4.65 -6.43
C LEU A 56 3.06 -3.52 -6.06
N PHE A 57 2.96 -2.53 -6.94
CA PHE A 57 1.88 -1.55 -6.95
C PHE A 57 0.90 -1.91 -8.07
N LEU A 58 -0.35 -2.23 -7.70
CA LEU A 58 -1.41 -2.51 -8.66
C LEU A 58 -2.49 -1.43 -8.59
N PRO A 59 -2.99 -0.95 -9.74
CA PRO A 59 -4.28 -0.26 -9.81
C PRO A 59 -5.35 -1.12 -9.12
N SER A 60 -6.04 -0.55 -8.15
CA SER A 60 -7.19 -1.17 -7.50
C SER A 60 -8.47 -0.81 -8.27
N LYS A 61 -9.60 -1.44 -7.93
CA LYS A 61 -10.94 -1.35 -8.56
C LYS A 61 -11.57 0.07 -8.58
N GLY A 62 -10.81 1.14 -8.43
CA GLY A 62 -11.31 2.50 -8.51
C GLY A 62 -11.33 3.04 -9.95
N ASN A 63 -11.81 4.28 -10.10
CA ASN A 63 -11.89 4.97 -11.38
C ASN A 63 -10.47 5.28 -11.92
N PRO A 64 -10.07 4.78 -13.10
CA PRO A 64 -8.75 4.99 -13.69
C PRO A 64 -8.35 6.47 -13.82
N ASP A 65 -9.28 7.35 -14.17
CA ASP A 65 -9.03 8.79 -14.31
C ASP A 65 -8.66 9.43 -12.96
N ASN A 66 -9.23 8.92 -11.86
CA ASN A 66 -8.90 9.38 -10.52
C ASN A 66 -7.51 8.89 -10.09
N LEU A 67 -7.14 7.66 -10.47
CA LEU A 67 -5.79 7.15 -10.27
C LEU A 67 -4.78 7.99 -11.04
N GLU A 68 -5.02 8.24 -12.32
CA GLU A 68 -4.16 9.06 -13.17
C GLU A 68 -4.01 10.48 -12.59
N ARG A 69 -5.12 11.15 -12.25
CA ARG A 69 -5.10 12.47 -11.60
C ARG A 69 -4.33 12.45 -10.28
N MET A 70 -4.41 11.37 -9.50
CA MET A 70 -3.70 11.24 -8.24
C MET A 70 -2.20 11.04 -8.44
N LEU A 71 -1.80 10.25 -9.43
CA LEU A 71 -0.39 10.00 -9.76
C LEU A 71 0.25 11.24 -10.40
N ASN A 72 -0.44 11.89 -11.33
CA ASN A 72 0.10 12.98 -12.16
C ASN A 72 -0.02 14.40 -11.55
N LYS A 73 -0.81 14.61 -10.48
CA LYS A 73 -0.82 15.90 -9.72
C LYS A 73 0.20 15.92 -8.59
#